data_AF-A0A0J8V826-F1
#
_entry.id   AF-A0A0J8V826-F1
#
_cell.length_a   1.000
_cell.length_b   1.000
_cell.length_c   1.000
_cell.angle_alpha   90.00
_cell.angle_beta   90.00
_cell.angle_gamma   90.00
#
_symmetry.space_group_name_H-M   'P 1'
#
loop_
_entity.id
_entity.type
_entity.pdbx_description
1 polymer ?
#
loop_
_entity_poly.entity_id
_entity_poly.type
_entity_poly.pdbx_seq_one_letter_code
_entity_poly.pdbx_strand_id
1 'polypeptide(L)'
;MAMTINTNFASMNAQRNLTSTQGSLNSSLQRLSTGLRINSAKDDAAGLQIANRMDSQVNGLKVAQRNANDGISMSQTAEGSLQEYTNILQRMRDLSVQSKNGTNSDADRTALDKEFQAMTKELNRIQETTTYGKGEKLFDKLNTGVDFQVGADVDPKDKDAAKMTKSDTESVLATVKSELNGADLTDLKAASGQMDGTKTLTKEQAEAVNTALGQTLATDGTAKLDKSTLSQELQDKLAAGVTAADITPAADAADGTGTNALTALKSEMETAKMDVSSFVSDSNVISVKVDSAALDTSNLGDVNSVAGSEKAIQEIDKMIESVGAVRADLGATQNRFQSTINNLGNISENMSVAKGRIMDADIAAESANMTKQNTMMQAGITVLSQANQMPSMVSQLLR
;
A
#
# COMPACT_ATOMS: atom_id res chain seq x y z
N MET A 1 -32.73 -33.80 -62.76
CA MET A 1 -33.49 -33.46 -61.54
C MET A 1 -34.91 -33.94 -61.74
N ALA A 2 -35.37 -34.94 -60.99
CA ALA A 2 -36.75 -35.39 -61.07
C ALA A 2 -37.65 -34.33 -60.42
N MET A 3 -38.61 -33.78 -61.17
CA MET A 3 -39.57 -32.81 -60.63
C MET A 3 -40.64 -33.56 -59.83
N THR A 4 -40.52 -33.53 -58.51
CA THR A 4 -41.52 -34.08 -57.59
C THR A 4 -42.54 -33.01 -57.22
N ILE A 5 -43.84 -33.30 -57.36
CA ILE A 5 -44.94 -32.33 -57.20
C ILE A 5 -45.14 -31.91 -55.74
N ASN A 6 -44.94 -32.83 -54.79
CA ASN A 6 -45.23 -32.60 -53.37
C ASN A 6 -44.05 -32.02 -52.56
N THR A 7 -42.82 -32.16 -53.06
CA THR A 7 -41.62 -31.72 -52.34
C THR A 7 -40.80 -30.81 -53.25
N ASN A 8 -40.76 -29.53 -52.90
CA ASN A 8 -40.01 -28.54 -53.65
C ASN A 8 -38.66 -28.28 -52.96
N PHE A 9 -37.63 -28.97 -53.43
CA PHE A 9 -36.27 -28.83 -52.90
C PHE A 9 -35.71 -27.41 -53.07
N ALA A 10 -36.02 -26.73 -54.18
CA ALA A 10 -35.57 -25.37 -54.43
C ALA A 10 -36.17 -24.37 -53.43
N SER A 11 -37.48 -24.49 -53.13
CA SER A 11 -38.17 -23.68 -52.13
C SER A 11 -37.66 -23.95 -50.71
N MET A 12 -37.47 -25.22 -50.32
CA MET A 12 -36.90 -25.59 -49.01
C MET A 12 -35.45 -25.09 -48.83
N ASN A 13 -34.66 -25.06 -49.90
CA ASN A 13 -33.31 -24.52 -49.85
C ASN A 13 -33.34 -22.98 -49.75
N ALA A 14 -34.19 -22.31 -50.53
CA ALA A 14 -34.39 -20.86 -50.44
C ALA A 14 -34.88 -20.44 -49.03
N GLN A 15 -35.81 -21.19 -48.44
CA GLN A 15 -36.32 -20.94 -47.08
C GLN A 15 -35.21 -21.11 -46.01
N ARG A 16 -34.38 -22.15 -46.09
CA ARG A 16 -33.25 -22.33 -45.17
C ARG A 16 -32.24 -21.18 -45.24
N ASN A 17 -31.90 -20.74 -46.45
CA ASN A 17 -31.01 -19.60 -46.66
C ASN A 17 -31.64 -18.28 -46.16
N LEU A 18 -32.95 -18.09 -46.35
CA LEU A 18 -33.67 -16.92 -45.85
C LEU A 18 -33.66 -16.85 -44.32
N THR A 19 -33.95 -17.96 -43.64
CA THR A 19 -33.90 -18.03 -42.16
C THR A 19 -32.49 -17.75 -41.61
N SER A 20 -31.45 -18.27 -42.27
CA SER A 20 -30.05 -17.99 -41.90
C SER A 20 -29.68 -16.51 -42.11
N THR A 21 -30.15 -15.90 -43.21
CA THR A 21 -29.94 -14.48 -43.51
C THR A 21 -30.66 -13.59 -42.51
N GLN A 22 -31.90 -13.93 -42.13
CA GLN A 22 -32.66 -13.23 -41.10
C GLN A 22 -31.96 -13.27 -39.73
N GLY A 23 -31.42 -14.43 -39.35
CA GLY A 23 -30.65 -14.58 -38.12
C GLY A 23 -29.38 -13.72 -38.11
N SER A 24 -28.69 -13.66 -39.24
CA SER A 24 -27.48 -12.82 -39.40
C SER A 24 -27.83 -11.33 -39.33
N LEU A 25 -28.93 -10.91 -39.97
CA LEU A 25 -29.42 -9.53 -39.92
C LEU A 25 -29.78 -9.09 -38.52
N ASN A 26 -30.48 -9.93 -37.76
CA ASN A 26 -30.81 -9.62 -36.37
C ASN A 26 -29.54 -9.45 -35.51
N SER A 27 -28.48 -10.23 -35.78
CA SER A 27 -27.18 -10.07 -35.11
C SER A 27 -26.49 -8.76 -35.49
N SER A 28 -26.45 -8.42 -36.78
CA SER A 28 -25.90 -7.14 -37.26
C SER A 28 -26.64 -5.93 -36.69
N LEU A 29 -27.97 -5.99 -36.61
CA LEU A 29 -28.79 -4.96 -35.97
C LEU A 29 -28.49 -4.84 -34.47
N GLN A 30 -28.34 -5.97 -33.77
CA GLN A 30 -27.99 -5.97 -32.35
C GLN A 30 -26.62 -5.32 -32.10
N ARG A 31 -25.60 -5.68 -32.89
CA ARG A 31 -24.25 -5.12 -32.77
C ARG A 31 -24.18 -3.65 -33.11
N LEU A 32 -24.90 -3.21 -34.15
CA LEU A 32 -24.97 -1.80 -34.54
C LEU A 32 -25.73 -0.96 -33.50
N SER A 33 -26.74 -1.55 -32.85
CA SER A 33 -27.50 -0.91 -31.77
C SER A 33 -26.69 -0.77 -30.48
N THR A 34 -25.95 -1.81 -30.08
CA THR A 34 -25.13 -1.77 -28.85
C THR A 34 -23.73 -1.19 -29.05
N GLY A 35 -23.25 -1.08 -30.29
CA GLY A 35 -21.86 -0.72 -30.60
C GLY A 35 -20.84 -1.80 -30.21
N LEU A 36 -21.30 -2.98 -29.77
CA LEU A 36 -20.48 -4.07 -29.27
C LEU A 36 -20.56 -5.27 -30.21
N ARG A 37 -19.41 -5.83 -30.59
CA ARG A 37 -19.29 -7.09 -31.31
C ARG A 37 -19.72 -8.28 -30.47
N ILE A 38 -19.36 -8.25 -29.18
CA ILE A 38 -19.68 -9.29 -28.19
C ILE A 38 -20.72 -8.71 -27.23
N ASN A 39 -21.98 -9.15 -27.38
CA ASN A 39 -23.07 -8.69 -26.52
C ASN A 39 -23.53 -9.79 -25.55
N SER A 40 -23.30 -11.06 -25.90
CA SER A 40 -23.64 -12.22 -25.08
C SER A 40 -22.57 -13.30 -25.13
N ALA A 41 -22.62 -14.23 -24.18
CA ALA A 41 -21.71 -15.40 -24.17
C ALA A 41 -21.87 -16.31 -25.41
N LYS A 42 -22.97 -16.16 -26.16
CA LYS A 42 -23.18 -16.86 -27.44
C LYS A 42 -22.27 -16.31 -28.55
N ASP A 43 -21.92 -15.03 -28.49
CA ASP A 43 -21.12 -14.37 -29.53
C ASP A 43 -19.63 -14.74 -29.40
N ASP A 44 -19.09 -14.67 -28.17
CA ASP A 44 -17.74 -15.13 -27.83
C ASP A 44 -17.59 -15.26 -26.30
N ALA A 45 -17.59 -16.49 -25.80
CA ALA A 45 -17.47 -16.76 -24.36
C ALA A 45 -16.09 -16.40 -23.80
N ALA A 46 -15.01 -16.64 -24.56
CA ALA A 46 -13.64 -16.37 -24.12
C ALA A 46 -13.35 -14.86 -24.14
N GLY A 47 -13.77 -14.18 -25.20
CA GLY A 47 -13.66 -12.72 -25.32
C GLY A 47 -14.44 -11.99 -24.23
N LEU A 48 -15.68 -12.44 -23.93
CA LEU A 48 -16.48 -11.88 -22.85
C LEU A 48 -15.81 -12.08 -21.47
N GLN A 49 -15.21 -13.25 -21.20
CA GLN A 49 -14.51 -13.50 -19.93
C GLN A 49 -13.30 -12.59 -19.75
N ILE A 50 -12.49 -12.43 -20.80
CA ILE A 50 -11.32 -11.51 -20.78
C ILE A 50 -11.81 -10.07 -20.56
N ALA A 51 -12.84 -9.65 -21.29
CA ALA A 51 -13.42 -8.32 -21.16
C ALA A 51 -13.98 -8.05 -19.76
N ASN A 52 -14.65 -9.02 -19.14
CA ASN A 52 -15.13 -8.90 -17.75
C ASN A 52 -13.99 -8.73 -16.75
N ARG A 53 -12.88 -9.46 -16.94
CA ARG A 53 -11.67 -9.28 -16.10
C ARG A 53 -11.04 -7.91 -16.31
N MET A 54 -10.90 -7.47 -17.56
CA MET A 54 -10.39 -6.13 -17.89
C MET A 54 -11.29 -5.04 -17.31
N ASP A 55 -12.61 -5.22 -17.32
CA ASP A 55 -13.57 -4.28 -16.74
C ASP A 55 -13.43 -4.21 -15.21
N SER A 56 -13.33 -5.38 -14.55
CA SER A 56 -13.05 -5.44 -13.11
C SER A 56 -11.74 -4.73 -12.76
N GLN A 57 -10.69 -4.94 -13.56
CA GLN A 57 -9.39 -4.28 -13.35
C GLN A 57 -9.48 -2.77 -13.57
N VAL A 58 -10.11 -2.29 -14.65
CA VAL A 58 -10.32 -0.85 -14.89
C VAL A 58 -11.09 -0.20 -13.74
N ASN A 59 -12.14 -0.86 -13.26
CA ASN A 59 -12.92 -0.36 -12.13
C ASN A 59 -12.09 -0.35 -10.83
N GLY A 60 -11.29 -1.38 -10.59
CA GLY A 60 -10.33 -1.42 -9.48
C GLY A 60 -9.29 -0.30 -9.55
N LEU A 61 -8.71 -0.06 -10.72
CA LEU A 61 -7.72 1.01 -10.95
C LEU A 61 -8.34 2.40 -10.72
N LYS A 62 -9.60 2.62 -11.11
CA LYS A 62 -10.32 3.88 -10.84
C LYS A 62 -10.55 4.11 -9.35
N VAL A 63 -10.87 3.07 -8.60
CA VAL A 63 -11.01 3.16 -7.13
C VAL A 63 -9.64 3.41 -6.49
N ALA A 64 -8.59 2.71 -6.95
CA ALA A 64 -7.22 2.94 -6.52
C ALA A 64 -6.75 4.38 -6.75
N GLN A 65 -7.07 4.98 -7.91
CA GLN A 65 -6.81 6.40 -8.16
C GLN A 65 -7.53 7.31 -7.16
N ARG A 66 -8.78 7.00 -6.82
CA ARG A 66 -9.52 7.77 -5.80
C ARG A 66 -8.85 7.64 -4.42
N ASN A 67 -8.50 6.43 -4.01
CA ASN A 67 -7.80 6.18 -2.75
C ASN A 67 -6.46 6.92 -2.69
N ALA A 68 -5.70 6.96 -3.79
CA ALA A 68 -4.45 7.72 -3.87
C ALA A 68 -4.69 9.24 -3.71
N ASN A 69 -5.77 9.78 -4.29
CA ASN A 69 -6.15 11.18 -4.10
C ASN A 69 -6.59 11.48 -2.65
N ASP A 70 -7.28 10.53 -2.01
CA ASP A 70 -7.64 10.63 -0.59
C ASP A 70 -6.37 10.61 0.29
N GLY A 71 -5.36 9.82 -0.07
CA GLY A 71 -4.04 9.81 0.57
C GLY A 71 -3.28 11.13 0.43
N ILE A 72 -3.31 11.75 -0.76
CA ILE A 72 -2.76 13.10 -0.98
C ILE A 72 -3.49 14.12 -0.10
N SER A 73 -4.82 14.10 -0.09
CA SER A 73 -5.64 15.05 0.68
C SER A 73 -5.40 14.93 2.19
N MET A 74 -5.25 13.70 2.69
CA MET A 74 -4.89 13.44 4.08
C MET A 74 -3.47 13.93 4.40
N SER A 75 -2.50 13.65 3.53
CA SER A 75 -1.11 14.08 3.69
C SER A 75 -0.96 15.61 3.64
N GLN A 76 -1.75 16.29 2.81
CA GLN A 76 -1.79 17.77 2.77
C GLN A 76 -2.39 18.37 4.04
N THR A 77 -3.42 17.72 4.60
CA THR A 77 -4.01 18.15 5.89
C THR A 77 -3.00 17.98 7.02
N ALA A 78 -2.27 16.86 7.05
CA ALA A 78 -1.20 16.64 8.02
C ALA A 78 -0.07 17.67 7.88
N GLU A 79 0.41 17.89 6.65
CA GLU A 79 1.46 18.86 6.33
C GLU A 79 1.08 20.30 6.75
N GLY A 80 -0.17 20.71 6.49
CA GLY A 80 -0.67 22.02 6.89
C GLY A 80 -0.66 22.21 8.42
N SER A 81 -1.10 21.19 9.17
CA SER A 81 -1.01 21.23 10.64
C SER A 81 0.43 21.25 11.15
N LEU A 82 1.35 20.50 10.51
CA LEU A 82 2.77 20.51 10.86
C LEU A 82 3.49 21.81 10.51
N GLN A 83 3.00 22.56 9.52
CA GLN A 83 3.48 23.90 9.23
C GLN A 83 3.19 24.86 10.38
N GLU A 84 1.96 24.86 10.92
CA GLU A 84 1.63 25.66 12.11
C GLU A 84 2.37 25.17 13.36
N TYR A 85 2.55 23.86 13.49
CA TYR A 85 3.39 23.27 14.55
C TYR A 85 4.83 23.84 14.49
N THR A 86 5.42 23.92 13.29
CA THR A 86 6.75 24.50 13.08
C THR A 86 6.79 26.00 13.45
N ASN A 87 5.76 26.78 13.10
CA ASN A 87 5.69 28.21 13.44
C ASN A 87 5.66 28.42 14.97
N ILE A 88 4.89 27.59 15.69
CA ILE A 88 4.81 27.64 17.15
C ILE A 88 6.15 27.24 17.78
N LEU A 89 6.81 26.19 17.28
CA LEU A 89 8.14 25.80 17.75
C LEU A 89 9.18 26.93 17.57
N GLN A 90 9.15 27.64 16.45
CA GLN A 90 10.02 28.81 16.24
C GLN A 90 9.72 29.92 17.25
N ARG A 91 8.44 30.22 17.52
CA ARG A 91 8.06 31.19 18.57
C ARG A 91 8.53 30.75 19.95
N MET A 92 8.42 29.47 20.28
CA MET A 92 8.89 28.90 21.53
C MET A 92 10.42 28.97 21.65
N ARG A 93 11.14 28.82 20.54
CA ARG A 93 12.59 29.02 20.47
C ARG A 93 12.97 30.46 20.80
N ASP A 94 12.27 31.44 20.21
CA ASP A 94 12.51 32.86 20.49
C ASP A 94 12.29 33.19 21.97
N LEU A 95 11.21 32.69 22.57
CA LEU A 95 10.92 32.85 24.00
C LEU A 95 12.00 32.20 24.87
N SER A 96 12.51 31.03 24.48
CA SER A 96 13.58 30.33 25.20
C SER A 96 14.90 31.09 25.14
N VAL A 97 15.26 31.62 23.96
CA VAL A 97 16.45 32.47 23.78
C VAL A 97 16.30 33.78 24.55
N GLN A 98 15.11 34.38 24.55
CA GLN A 98 14.83 35.58 25.35
C GLN A 98 14.94 35.30 26.84
N SER A 99 14.39 34.19 27.34
CA SER A 99 14.45 33.81 28.77
C SER A 99 15.89 33.49 29.23
N LYS A 100 16.72 32.94 28.33
CA LYS A 100 18.14 32.70 28.56
C LYS A 100 18.95 33.98 28.76
N ASN A 101 18.46 35.13 28.31
CA ASN A 101 19.19 36.39 28.47
C ASN A 101 19.44 36.71 29.95
N GLY A 102 20.70 37.03 30.29
CA GLY A 102 21.15 37.26 31.66
C GLY A 102 20.61 38.55 32.29
N THR A 103 20.03 39.46 31.49
CA THR A 103 19.45 40.71 31.97
C THR A 103 18.01 40.60 32.47
N ASN A 104 17.35 39.47 32.23
CA ASN A 104 15.96 39.26 32.64
C ASN A 104 15.90 38.85 34.12
N SER A 105 14.93 39.41 34.85
CA SER A 105 14.65 38.97 36.23
C SER A 105 13.90 37.64 36.26
N ASP A 106 13.87 36.97 37.42
CA ASP A 106 13.12 35.73 37.58
C ASP A 106 11.61 35.92 37.39
N ALA A 107 11.10 37.12 37.69
CA ALA A 107 9.70 37.49 37.41
C ALA A 107 9.44 37.59 35.90
N ASP A 108 10.37 38.15 35.13
CA ASP A 108 10.27 38.24 33.67
C ASP A 108 10.34 36.84 33.02
N ARG A 109 11.23 35.98 33.53
CA ARG A 109 11.30 34.57 33.09
C ARG A 109 10.02 33.81 33.37
N THR A 110 9.40 34.05 34.52
CA THR A 110 8.09 33.45 34.86
C THR A 110 6.97 33.96 33.93
N ALA A 111 7.04 35.20 33.46
CA ALA A 111 6.08 35.72 32.48
C ALA A 111 6.28 35.11 31.08
N LEU A 112 7.54 34.97 30.63
CA LEU A 112 7.88 34.29 29.38
C LEU A 112 7.47 32.80 29.41
N ASP A 113 7.65 32.15 30.57
CA ASP A 113 7.25 30.76 30.79
C ASP A 113 5.74 30.56 30.63
N LYS A 114 4.90 31.51 31.07
CA LYS A 114 3.45 31.42 30.84
C LYS A 114 3.09 31.43 29.35
N GLU A 115 3.78 32.23 28.54
CA GLU A 115 3.59 32.23 27.08
C GLU A 115 4.09 30.91 26.48
N PHE A 116 5.25 30.43 26.91
CA PHE A 116 5.82 29.15 26.49
C PHE A 116 4.89 27.95 26.81
N GLN A 117 4.31 27.92 28.00
CA GLN A 117 3.36 26.90 28.41
C GLN A 117 2.03 27.01 27.64
N ALA A 118 1.59 28.22 27.28
CA ALA A 118 0.44 28.40 26.42
C ALA A 118 0.70 27.87 24.99
N MET A 119 1.90 28.11 24.45
CA MET A 119 2.31 27.55 23.16
C MET A 119 2.41 26.02 23.20
N THR A 120 2.91 25.43 24.29
CA THR A 120 2.94 23.98 24.49
C THR A 120 1.53 23.37 24.46
N LYS A 121 0.57 24.02 25.12
CA LYS A 121 -0.85 23.62 25.05
C LYS A 121 -1.41 23.72 23.64
N GLU A 122 -1.01 24.73 22.89
CA GLU A 122 -1.43 24.90 21.51
C GLU A 122 -0.86 23.81 20.58
N LEU A 123 0.40 23.40 20.76
CA LEU A 123 0.97 22.24 20.07
C LEU A 123 0.14 20.97 20.32
N ASN A 124 -0.17 20.69 21.59
CA ASN A 124 -1.02 19.55 21.96
C ASN A 124 -2.44 19.67 21.37
N ARG A 125 -3.00 20.88 21.35
CA ARG A 125 -4.29 21.14 20.70
C ARG A 125 -4.24 20.82 19.21
N ILE A 126 -3.21 21.24 18.48
CA ILE A 126 -3.06 20.93 17.05
C ILE A 126 -3.02 19.41 16.83
N GLN A 127 -2.24 18.69 17.63
CA GLN A 127 -2.13 17.24 17.54
C GLN A 127 -3.47 16.54 17.84
N GLU A 128 -4.20 16.97 18.88
CA GLU A 128 -5.43 16.33 19.33
C GLU A 128 -6.68 16.73 18.53
N THR A 129 -6.71 17.93 17.94
CA THR A 129 -7.90 18.48 17.27
C THR A 129 -7.84 18.37 15.74
N THR A 130 -6.67 18.10 15.16
CA THR A 130 -6.56 17.86 13.72
C THR A 130 -7.29 16.56 13.38
N THR A 131 -8.37 16.67 12.60
CA THR A 131 -9.19 15.53 12.17
C THR A 131 -9.23 15.47 10.65
N TYR A 132 -9.37 14.25 10.12
CA TYR A 132 -9.58 14.01 8.70
C TYR A 132 -10.72 13.02 8.51
N GLY A 133 -11.67 13.33 7.63
CA GLY A 133 -12.86 12.50 7.41
C GLY A 133 -13.91 12.62 8.53
N LYS A 134 -14.56 11.51 8.90
CA LYS A 134 -15.68 11.48 9.87
C LYS A 134 -15.22 11.57 11.33
N GLY A 135 -14.39 12.56 11.67
CA GLY A 135 -14.06 12.91 13.06
C GLY A 135 -12.99 12.04 13.72
N GLU A 136 -12.26 11.22 12.97
CA GLU A 136 -11.08 10.51 13.50
C GLU A 136 -9.90 11.47 13.63
N LYS A 137 -9.15 11.37 14.74
CA LYS A 137 -7.94 12.14 14.98
C LYS A 137 -6.85 11.70 14.00
N LEU A 138 -6.32 12.66 13.25
CA LEU A 138 -5.40 12.40 12.15
C LEU A 138 -4.08 11.81 12.64
N PHE A 139 -3.47 12.41 13.66
CA PHE A 139 -2.16 12.00 14.16
C PHE A 139 -2.18 10.66 14.92
N ASP A 140 -3.28 10.32 15.59
CA ASP A 140 -3.45 9.00 16.22
C ASP A 140 -3.44 7.88 15.17
N LYS A 141 -4.12 8.12 14.05
CA LYS A 141 -4.22 7.17 12.94
C LYS A 141 -2.92 7.08 12.14
N LEU A 142 -2.21 8.20 11.98
CA LEU A 142 -0.92 8.25 11.32
C LEU A 142 0.18 7.56 12.14
N ASN A 143 0.05 7.53 13.47
CA ASN A 143 1.01 6.83 14.34
C ASN A 143 0.97 5.31 14.13
N THR A 144 -0.21 4.73 13.97
CA THR A 144 -0.35 3.31 13.59
C THR A 144 0.02 3.05 12.13
N GLY A 145 -0.03 4.11 11.32
CA GLY A 145 0.10 4.07 9.88
C GLY A 145 -1.23 3.82 9.19
N VAL A 146 -1.42 4.50 8.06
CA VAL A 146 -2.59 4.33 7.20
C VAL A 146 -2.15 3.81 5.86
N ASP A 147 -2.66 2.64 5.52
CA ASP A 147 -2.38 1.94 4.28
C ASP A 147 -3.40 2.35 3.20
N PHE A 148 -2.91 2.91 2.10
CA PHE A 148 -3.73 3.26 0.95
C PHE A 148 -3.55 2.23 -0.15
N GLN A 149 -4.63 1.52 -0.48
CA GLN A 149 -4.66 0.61 -1.62
C GLN A 149 -4.65 1.41 -2.93
N VAL A 150 -3.51 1.34 -3.63
CA VAL A 150 -3.26 2.03 -4.90
C VAL A 150 -3.16 1.05 -6.09
N GLY A 151 -3.54 -0.22 -5.91
CA GLY A 151 -3.65 -1.22 -6.97
C GLY A 151 -5.04 -1.87 -7.06
N ALA A 152 -5.35 -2.44 -8.23
CA ALA A 152 -6.62 -3.16 -8.45
C ALA A 152 -6.60 -4.59 -7.87
N ASP A 153 -5.41 -5.15 -7.65
CA ASP A 153 -5.20 -6.46 -7.07
C ASP A 153 -4.72 -6.32 -5.62
N VAL A 154 -5.13 -7.24 -4.76
CA VAL A 154 -4.49 -7.45 -3.45
C VAL A 154 -3.31 -8.38 -3.67
N ASP A 155 -2.11 -8.02 -3.24
CA ASP A 155 -0.97 -8.93 -3.32
C ASP A 155 -1.28 -10.12 -2.39
N PRO A 156 -1.18 -11.39 -2.83
CA PRO A 156 -1.41 -12.55 -1.96
C PRO A 156 -0.54 -12.58 -0.70
N LYS A 157 0.47 -11.70 -0.59
CA LYS A 157 1.26 -11.43 0.62
C LYS A 157 0.42 -10.92 1.79
N ASP A 158 -0.72 -10.27 1.54
CA ASP A 158 -1.62 -9.75 2.58
C ASP A 158 -2.49 -10.81 3.26
N LYS A 159 -2.59 -12.03 2.71
CA LYS A 159 -3.49 -13.06 3.25
C LYS A 159 -2.82 -14.24 3.93
N ASP A 160 -1.51 -14.40 3.81
CA ASP A 160 -0.79 -15.51 4.42
C ASP A 160 0.60 -15.04 4.85
N ALA A 161 0.80 -14.81 6.15
CA ALA A 161 2.14 -14.78 6.75
C ALA A 161 2.94 -16.07 6.44
N ALA A 162 2.27 -17.13 5.97
CA ALA A 162 2.84 -18.38 5.48
C ALA A 162 3.39 -18.34 4.04
N LYS A 163 3.28 -17.21 3.31
CA LYS A 163 3.78 -17.05 1.92
C LYS A 163 4.94 -16.06 1.78
N MET A 164 5.58 -15.64 2.88
CA MET A 164 6.89 -15.00 2.80
C MET A 164 7.88 -16.03 2.23
N THR A 165 8.52 -15.68 1.12
CA THR A 165 9.47 -16.58 0.46
C THR A 165 10.79 -16.59 1.23
N LYS A 166 11.59 -17.66 1.13
CA LYS A 166 12.90 -17.78 1.80
C LYS A 166 13.83 -16.57 1.57
N SER A 167 13.65 -15.86 0.45
CA SER A 167 14.35 -14.62 0.11
C SER A 167 14.05 -13.48 1.10
N ASP A 168 12.84 -13.42 1.65
CA ASP A 168 12.41 -12.35 2.56
C ASP A 168 13.07 -12.55 3.94
N THR A 169 13.18 -13.81 4.41
CA THR A 169 13.82 -14.16 5.69
C THR A 169 15.34 -13.95 5.68
N GLU A 170 16.00 -14.19 4.55
CA GLU A 170 17.44 -13.93 4.38
C GLU A 170 17.74 -12.42 4.35
N SER A 171 16.84 -11.61 3.77
CA SER A 171 16.94 -10.15 3.81
C SER A 171 16.71 -9.60 5.23
N VAL A 172 15.78 -10.15 6.02
CA VAL A 172 15.60 -9.78 7.44
C VAL A 172 16.92 -9.98 8.18
N LEU A 173 17.51 -11.16 8.02
CA LEU A 173 18.72 -11.53 8.74
C LEU A 173 19.93 -10.68 8.29
N ALA A 174 19.98 -10.27 7.02
CA ALA A 174 21.02 -9.39 6.50
C ALA A 174 20.90 -7.94 7.01
N THR A 175 19.68 -7.39 7.08
CA THR A 175 19.44 -6.04 7.60
C THR A 175 19.65 -5.98 9.11
N VAL A 176 19.18 -6.98 9.87
CA VAL A 176 19.47 -7.10 11.30
C VAL A 176 20.99 -7.17 11.56
N LYS A 177 21.75 -7.88 10.71
CA LYS A 177 23.22 -7.88 10.77
C LYS A 177 23.85 -6.52 10.43
N SER A 178 23.24 -5.78 9.53
CA SER A 178 23.70 -4.44 9.12
C SER A 178 23.46 -3.39 10.20
N GLU A 179 22.32 -3.45 10.89
CA GLU A 179 21.97 -2.53 11.97
C GLU A 179 22.66 -2.88 13.31
N LEU A 180 23.14 -4.11 13.46
CA LEU A 180 24.10 -4.53 14.50
C LEU A 180 25.57 -4.14 14.17
N ASN A 181 25.80 -3.05 13.42
CA ASN A 181 27.13 -2.50 13.13
C ASN A 181 28.16 -3.53 12.63
N GLY A 182 27.75 -4.47 11.77
CA GLY A 182 28.69 -5.43 11.18
C GLY A 182 29.38 -6.34 12.22
N ALA A 183 28.80 -6.50 13.41
CA ALA A 183 29.22 -7.58 14.30
C ALA A 183 28.76 -8.90 13.67
N ASP A 184 29.69 -9.55 12.98
CA ASP A 184 29.57 -10.95 12.62
C ASP A 184 29.11 -11.71 13.87
N LEU A 185 28.01 -12.47 13.79
CA LEU A 185 27.51 -13.28 14.93
C LEU A 185 28.59 -14.26 15.46
N THR A 186 29.65 -14.49 14.67
CA THR A 186 30.84 -15.24 15.05
C THR A 186 31.80 -14.46 15.96
N ASP A 187 31.84 -13.14 15.88
CA ASP A 187 32.68 -12.28 16.73
C ASP A 187 32.07 -12.07 18.13
N LEU A 188 30.74 -12.11 18.26
CA LEU A 188 30.07 -12.23 19.58
C LEU A 188 30.32 -13.59 20.24
N LYS A 189 30.56 -14.65 19.44
CA LYS A 189 30.95 -15.98 19.92
C LYS A 189 32.42 -16.02 20.36
N ALA A 190 33.29 -15.30 19.65
CA ALA A 190 34.69 -15.14 20.05
C ALA A 190 34.83 -14.26 21.31
N ALA A 191 33.93 -13.29 21.52
CA ALA A 191 33.87 -12.46 22.72
C ALA A 191 33.30 -13.18 23.95
N SER A 192 32.38 -14.13 23.79
CA SER A 192 31.88 -14.96 24.90
C SER A 192 32.82 -16.12 25.26
N GLY A 193 33.68 -16.53 24.32
CA GLY A 193 34.70 -17.58 24.51
C GLY A 193 36.02 -17.12 25.13
N GLN A 194 36.23 -15.82 25.35
CA GLN A 194 37.42 -15.27 26.01
C GLN A 194 37.05 -14.39 27.20
N MET A 195 36.38 -14.97 28.19
CA MET A 195 36.31 -14.40 29.55
C MET A 195 37.18 -15.23 30.50
N ASP A 196 38.49 -15.15 30.29
CA ASP A 196 39.46 -15.38 31.36
C ASP A 196 40.54 -14.31 31.25
N GLY A 197 40.34 -13.21 31.97
CA GLY A 197 41.25 -12.06 31.97
C GLY A 197 40.50 -10.75 32.18
N THR A 198 40.67 -10.17 33.37
CA THR A 198 40.11 -8.87 33.78
C THR A 198 40.36 -7.79 32.73
N LYS A 199 39.31 -7.34 32.03
CA LYS A 199 39.38 -6.23 31.06
C LYS A 199 38.88 -4.95 31.73
N THR A 200 39.77 -3.98 31.91
CA THR A 200 39.43 -2.62 32.32
C THR A 200 38.69 -1.90 31.19
N LEU A 201 37.46 -1.46 31.44
CA LEU A 201 36.64 -0.69 30.52
C LEU A 201 37.08 0.79 30.50
N THR A 202 37.05 1.43 29.34
CA THR A 202 37.24 2.89 29.24
C THR A 202 36.00 3.62 29.75
N LYS A 203 36.14 4.90 30.10
CA LYS A 203 35.08 5.71 30.74
C LYS A 203 33.75 5.73 29.96
N GLU A 204 33.83 5.83 28.64
CA GLU A 204 32.66 5.82 27.73
C GLU A 204 31.93 4.47 27.72
N GLN A 205 32.68 3.37 27.88
CA GLN A 205 32.09 2.02 27.91
C GLN A 205 31.42 1.74 29.26
N ALA A 206 31.94 2.27 30.36
CA ALA A 206 31.31 2.16 31.68
C ALA A 206 30.01 2.98 31.76
N GLU A 207 29.97 4.17 31.15
CA GLU A 207 28.76 5.01 31.10
C GLU A 207 27.66 4.38 30.23
N ALA A 208 28.02 3.80 29.08
CA ALA A 208 27.05 3.06 28.25
C ALA A 208 26.45 1.85 28.97
N VAL A 209 27.26 1.11 29.75
CA VAL A 209 26.81 -0.03 30.55
C VAL A 209 25.93 0.41 31.72
N ASN A 210 26.26 1.50 32.41
CA ASN A 210 25.41 2.05 33.49
C ASN A 210 24.03 2.48 32.96
N THR A 211 24.01 3.05 31.75
CA THR A 211 22.78 3.55 31.13
C THR A 211 21.90 2.40 30.63
N ALA A 212 22.50 1.32 30.11
CA ALA A 212 21.77 0.16 29.61
C ALA A 212 21.24 -0.78 30.72
N LEU A 213 21.92 -0.85 31.88
CA LEU A 213 21.61 -1.82 32.95
C LEU A 213 21.12 -1.18 34.26
N GLY A 214 21.05 0.16 34.33
CA GLY A 214 20.50 0.88 35.49
C GLY A 214 21.29 0.69 36.80
N GLN A 215 22.59 0.39 36.73
CA GLN A 215 23.46 0.13 37.88
C GLN A 215 24.64 1.12 37.89
N THR A 216 25.09 1.57 39.06
CA THR A 216 26.16 2.58 39.19
C THR A 216 27.54 1.94 39.31
N LEU A 217 28.24 1.71 38.20
CA LEU A 217 29.68 1.43 38.22
C LEU A 217 30.47 2.73 38.44
N ALA A 218 31.51 2.67 39.29
CA ALA A 218 32.35 3.82 39.63
C ALA A 218 33.12 4.36 38.40
N THR A 219 33.09 5.68 38.20
CA THR A 219 33.61 6.37 37.01
C THR A 219 35.12 6.65 37.03
N ASP A 220 35.84 6.21 38.06
CA ASP A 220 37.29 6.36 38.17
C ASP A 220 38.01 5.09 37.69
N GLY A 221 38.00 4.87 36.37
CA GLY A 221 38.99 4.09 35.62
C GLY A 221 39.28 2.64 36.06
N THR A 222 38.53 2.07 36.99
CA THR A 222 38.85 0.77 37.64
C THR A 222 37.61 -0.09 37.93
N ALA A 223 36.49 0.16 37.25
CA ALA A 223 35.29 -0.65 37.41
C ALA A 223 35.49 -2.07 36.83
N LYS A 224 35.32 -3.10 37.68
CA LYS A 224 35.37 -4.51 37.31
C LYS A 224 33.96 -5.06 37.15
N LEU A 225 33.67 -5.70 36.02
CA LEU A 225 32.43 -6.44 35.78
C LEU A 225 32.70 -7.92 36.11
N ASP A 226 32.04 -8.47 37.12
CA ASP A 226 32.23 -9.86 37.56
C ASP A 226 31.06 -10.75 37.09
N LYS A 227 31.39 -11.98 36.68
CA LYS A 227 30.49 -12.92 35.96
C LYS A 227 29.26 -13.37 36.75
N SER A 228 29.18 -13.06 38.04
CA SER A 228 28.13 -13.54 38.94
C SER A 228 26.83 -12.72 38.93
N THR A 229 26.77 -11.59 38.23
CA THR A 229 25.59 -10.68 38.25
C THR A 229 24.72 -10.74 36.99
N LEU A 230 25.15 -11.43 35.92
CA LEU A 230 24.30 -11.70 34.76
C LEU A 230 23.52 -13.00 34.99
N SER A 231 22.19 -12.90 35.08
CA SER A 231 21.29 -14.02 35.26
C SER A 231 21.54 -15.12 34.22
N GLN A 232 21.55 -16.36 34.70
CA GLN A 232 21.75 -17.59 33.92
C GLN A 232 20.83 -17.67 32.69
N GLU A 233 19.66 -17.04 32.78
CA GLU A 233 18.63 -16.97 31.73
C GLU A 233 19.06 -16.19 30.48
N LEU A 234 19.93 -15.17 30.62
CA LEU A 234 20.52 -14.43 29.50
C LEU A 234 21.68 -15.20 28.86
N GLN A 235 22.40 -16.01 29.65
CA GLN A 235 23.48 -16.87 29.15
C GLN A 235 22.94 -18.07 28.36
N ASP A 236 21.84 -18.67 28.82
CA ASP A 236 21.21 -19.79 28.12
C ASP A 236 20.53 -19.36 26.82
N LYS A 237 19.91 -18.17 26.79
CA LYS A 237 19.33 -17.61 25.56
C LYS A 237 20.37 -17.16 24.53
N LEU A 238 21.58 -16.80 24.95
CA LEU A 238 22.68 -16.43 24.05
C LEU A 238 23.49 -17.65 23.57
N ALA A 239 23.56 -18.72 24.37
CA ALA A 239 24.20 -19.98 24.01
C ALA A 239 23.35 -20.82 23.03
N ALA A 240 22.03 -20.77 23.16
CA ALA A 240 21.08 -21.29 22.17
C ALA A 240 20.96 -20.31 20.99
N GLY A 241 22.06 -20.11 20.27
CA GLY A 241 22.07 -19.28 19.07
C GLY A 241 20.95 -19.71 18.13
N VAL A 242 20.11 -18.76 17.71
CA VAL A 242 19.11 -18.96 16.66
C VAL A 242 19.86 -19.36 15.40
N THR A 243 19.86 -20.66 15.11
CA THR A 243 20.40 -21.18 13.86
C THR A 243 19.26 -21.35 12.87
N ALA A 244 19.55 -21.27 11.57
CA ALA A 244 18.54 -21.41 10.50
C ALA A 244 17.74 -22.74 10.54
N ALA A 245 18.08 -23.68 11.43
CA ALA A 245 17.35 -24.89 11.72
C ALA A 245 16.11 -24.67 12.61
N ASP A 246 16.04 -23.60 13.42
CA ASP A 246 14.84 -23.23 14.21
C ASP A 246 13.77 -22.52 13.36
N ILE A 247 14.10 -22.23 12.09
CA ILE A 247 13.20 -21.68 11.06
C ILE A 247 12.82 -22.78 10.06
N THR A 248 12.59 -24.01 10.53
CA THR A 248 11.75 -24.93 9.77
C THR A 248 10.30 -24.61 10.08
N PRO A 249 9.42 -24.39 9.07
CA PRO A 249 7.99 -24.36 9.34
C PRO A 249 7.66 -25.68 10.04
N ALA A 250 7.00 -25.60 11.18
CA ALA A 250 6.46 -26.78 11.82
C ALA A 250 5.61 -27.52 10.77
N ALA A 251 6.19 -28.58 10.22
CA ALA A 251 5.43 -29.52 9.43
C ALA A 251 4.48 -30.18 10.42
N ASP A 252 3.19 -29.96 10.17
CA ASP A 252 2.05 -30.65 10.77
C ASP A 252 1.57 -30.13 12.14
N ALA A 253 0.75 -29.07 12.09
CA ALA A 253 -0.38 -28.93 13.01
C ALA A 253 -1.55 -28.30 12.25
N ALA A 254 -2.59 -29.09 12.03
CA ALA A 254 -3.79 -28.73 11.27
C ALA A 254 -4.77 -27.84 12.06
N ASP A 255 -4.32 -27.08 13.07
CA ASP A 255 -5.15 -26.14 13.81
C ASP A 255 -4.46 -24.77 14.00
N GLY A 256 -5.05 -23.73 13.41
CA GLY A 256 -4.49 -22.38 13.33
C GLY A 256 -4.45 -21.61 14.64
N THR A 257 -3.59 -21.98 15.59
CA THR A 257 -3.28 -21.17 16.79
C THR A 257 -1.80 -21.17 17.21
N GLY A 258 -0.90 -21.69 16.37
CA GLY A 258 0.55 -21.59 16.59
C GLY A 258 1.05 -20.15 16.44
N THR A 259 1.48 -19.52 17.54
CA THR A 259 2.11 -18.19 17.53
C THR A 259 3.43 -18.29 16.76
N ASN A 260 3.44 -17.78 15.53
CA ASN A 260 4.61 -17.75 14.67
C ASN A 260 5.77 -17.01 15.35
N ALA A 261 6.98 -17.58 15.31
CA ALA A 261 8.21 -16.95 15.81
C ALA A 261 8.48 -15.55 15.21
N LEU A 262 7.87 -15.25 14.06
CA LEU A 262 7.91 -13.92 13.43
C LEU A 262 7.01 -12.89 14.14
N THR A 263 5.92 -13.31 14.78
CA THR A 263 5.07 -12.42 15.61
C THR A 263 5.80 -12.05 16.90
N ALA A 264 6.61 -12.95 17.44
CA ALA A 264 7.50 -12.67 18.58
C ALA A 264 8.63 -11.72 18.16
N LEU A 265 9.27 -11.95 17.01
CA LEU A 265 10.31 -11.06 16.47
C LEU A 265 9.75 -9.67 16.10
N LYS A 266 8.54 -9.59 15.56
CA LYS A 266 7.83 -8.33 15.29
C LYS A 266 7.47 -7.60 16.58
N SER A 267 7.03 -8.32 17.62
CA SER A 267 6.77 -7.75 18.95
C SER A 267 8.05 -7.25 19.61
N GLU A 268 9.18 -7.92 19.42
CA GLU A 268 10.50 -7.49 19.93
C GLU A 268 11.09 -6.32 19.11
N MET A 269 10.88 -6.27 17.79
CA MET A 269 11.31 -5.15 16.94
C MET A 269 10.42 -3.89 17.05
N GLU A 270 9.10 -4.03 17.27
CA GLU A 270 8.21 -2.91 17.63
C GLU A 270 8.60 -2.32 19.00
N THR A 271 9.00 -3.17 19.95
CA THR A 271 9.55 -2.73 21.24
C THR A 271 10.89 -2.01 21.07
N ALA A 272 11.66 -2.34 20.01
CA ALA A 272 12.94 -1.70 19.66
C ALA A 272 12.81 -0.42 18.80
N LYS A 273 11.59 0.04 18.48
CA LYS A 273 11.33 1.20 17.58
C LYS A 273 12.01 1.09 16.20
N MET A 274 12.27 -0.13 15.72
CA MET A 274 12.80 -0.33 14.37
C MET A 274 11.63 -0.34 13.38
N ASP A 275 11.75 0.37 12.25
CA ASP A 275 10.66 0.51 11.30
C ASP A 275 10.41 -0.79 10.51
N VAL A 276 9.59 -1.67 11.11
CA VAL A 276 9.09 -2.92 10.50
C VAL A 276 8.05 -2.64 9.41
N SER A 277 7.74 -1.38 9.04
CA SER A 277 6.87 -1.09 7.90
C SER A 277 7.55 -1.34 6.54
N SER A 278 8.89 -1.29 6.51
CA SER A 278 9.68 -1.63 5.31
C SER A 278 9.62 -3.12 4.93
N PHE A 279 9.20 -4.01 5.85
CA PHE A 279 9.14 -5.46 5.65
C PHE A 279 7.85 -5.98 4.99
N VAL A 280 6.80 -5.14 4.96
CA VAL A 280 5.48 -5.45 4.37
C VAL A 280 5.14 -4.37 3.35
N SER A 281 6.11 -3.99 2.51
CA SER A 281 5.82 -3.09 1.40
C SER A 281 5.14 -3.89 0.29
N ASP A 282 3.83 -4.11 0.40
CA ASP A 282 3.02 -4.48 -0.76
C ASP A 282 3.23 -3.40 -1.83
N SER A 283 3.61 -3.81 -3.05
CA SER A 283 3.81 -2.89 -4.16
C SER A 283 2.54 -2.13 -4.54
N ASN A 284 1.36 -2.60 -4.09
CA ASN A 284 0.05 -2.00 -4.30
C ASN A 284 -0.46 -1.18 -3.09
N VAL A 285 0.32 -1.05 -2.03
CA VAL A 285 -0.02 -0.25 -0.85
C VAL A 285 1.00 0.86 -0.65
N ILE A 286 0.52 2.09 -0.41
CA ILE A 286 1.36 3.18 0.08
C ILE A 286 0.93 3.49 1.50
N SER A 287 1.82 3.24 2.46
CA SER A 287 1.60 3.56 3.87
C SER A 287 2.02 5.00 4.16
N VAL A 288 1.13 5.77 4.79
CA VAL A 288 1.46 7.09 5.35
C VAL A 288 1.57 6.93 6.85
N LYS A 289 2.76 7.18 7.41
CA LYS A 289 3.03 7.11 8.84
C LYS A 289 3.65 8.42 9.33
N VAL A 290 3.32 8.79 10.56
CA VAL A 290 3.99 9.86 11.30
C VAL A 290 4.33 9.29 12.66
N ASP A 291 5.62 9.23 12.98
CA ASP A 291 6.07 8.73 14.29
C ASP A 291 5.61 9.69 15.39
N SER A 292 4.78 9.21 16.33
CA SER A 292 4.34 10.00 17.48
C SER A 292 5.49 10.46 18.38
N ALA A 293 6.63 9.75 18.38
CA ALA A 293 7.81 10.17 19.13
C ALA A 293 8.44 11.46 18.56
N ALA A 294 8.19 11.78 17.29
CA ALA A 294 8.65 13.01 16.64
C ALA A 294 7.88 14.26 17.11
N LEU A 295 6.71 14.09 17.71
CA LEU A 295 5.76 15.15 18.08
C LEU A 295 5.54 15.26 19.60
N ASP A 296 6.31 14.53 20.41
CA ASP A 296 6.16 14.50 21.86
C ASP A 296 6.62 15.80 22.52
N THR A 297 5.67 16.50 23.15
CA THR A 297 5.91 17.78 23.84
C THR A 297 6.29 17.61 25.32
N SER A 298 6.32 16.38 25.85
CA SER A 298 6.54 16.14 27.28
C SER A 298 7.96 16.49 27.76
N ASN A 299 8.94 16.52 26.85
CA ASN A 299 10.35 16.79 27.15
C ASN A 299 10.76 18.28 27.07
N LEU A 300 9.84 19.19 26.70
CA LEU A 300 10.16 20.62 26.53
C LEU A 300 10.53 21.33 27.83
N GLY A 301 10.08 20.81 28.98
CA GLY A 301 10.34 21.40 30.29
C GLY A 301 9.79 22.83 30.45
N ASP A 302 10.40 23.58 31.37
CA ASP A 302 10.05 24.97 31.69
C ASP A 302 11.21 25.92 31.35
N VAL A 303 10.89 27.17 31.02
CA VAL A 303 11.88 28.22 30.71
C VAL A 303 12.07 29.22 31.85
N ASN A 304 11.60 28.91 33.05
CA ASN A 304 11.72 29.76 34.25
C ASN A 304 13.15 29.91 34.79
N SER A 305 14.11 29.12 34.30
CA SER A 305 15.52 29.14 34.71
C SER A 305 16.46 29.11 33.51
N VAL A 306 17.68 29.65 33.67
CA VAL A 306 18.69 29.65 32.59
C VAL A 306 19.01 28.23 32.10
N ALA A 307 19.13 27.27 33.02
CA ALA A 307 19.38 25.87 32.70
C ALA A 307 18.16 25.21 32.02
N GLY A 308 16.94 25.59 32.41
CA GLY A 308 15.70 25.16 31.75
C GLY A 308 15.61 25.67 30.31
N SER A 309 15.91 26.96 30.09
CA SER A 309 15.96 27.55 28.74
C SER A 309 16.99 26.90 27.83
N GLU A 310 18.14 26.47 28.35
CA GLU A 310 19.13 25.74 27.56
C GLU A 310 18.64 24.37 27.10
N LYS A 311 17.96 23.62 27.97
CA LYS A 311 17.34 22.35 27.61
C LYS A 311 16.20 22.55 26.62
N ALA A 312 15.34 23.55 26.85
CA ALA A 312 14.23 23.87 25.97
C ALA A 312 14.71 24.22 24.55
N ILE A 313 15.78 25.02 24.39
CA ILE A 313 16.37 25.31 23.08
C ILE A 313 16.84 24.02 22.39
N GLN A 314 17.60 23.17 23.10
CA GLN A 314 18.12 21.93 22.51
C GLN A 314 16.98 20.98 22.09
N GLU A 315 15.92 20.89 22.88
CA GLU A 315 14.80 20.00 22.58
C GLU A 315 13.92 20.55 21.45
N ILE A 316 13.70 21.87 21.42
CA ILE A 316 13.00 22.54 20.31
C ILE A 316 13.75 22.35 18.99
N ASP A 317 15.07 22.41 19.01
CA ASP A 317 15.90 22.20 17.82
C ASP A 317 15.73 20.80 17.26
N LYS A 318 15.77 19.78 18.13
CA LYS A 318 15.52 18.38 17.74
C LYS A 318 14.11 18.18 17.22
N MET A 319 13.11 18.80 17.85
CA MET A 319 11.73 18.69 17.36
C MET A 319 11.55 19.38 16.00
N ILE A 320 12.16 20.55 15.77
CA ILE A 320 12.11 21.20 14.45
C ILE A 320 12.76 20.29 13.40
N GLU A 321 13.88 19.64 13.72
CA GLU A 321 14.53 18.68 12.82
C GLU A 321 13.65 17.45 12.55
N SER A 322 13.06 16.87 13.60
CA SER A 322 12.18 15.70 13.52
C SER A 322 10.88 15.99 12.74
N VAL A 323 10.23 17.11 13.03
CA VAL A 323 9.08 17.60 12.25
C VAL A 323 9.49 17.86 10.80
N GLY A 324 10.69 18.41 10.57
CA GLY A 324 11.25 18.57 9.23
C GLY A 324 11.39 17.25 8.48
N ALA A 325 11.87 16.20 9.15
CA ALA A 325 11.98 14.85 8.58
C ALA A 325 10.60 14.27 8.23
N VAL A 326 9.64 14.35 9.15
CA VAL A 326 8.25 13.90 8.92
C VAL A 326 7.62 14.63 7.72
N ARG A 327 7.80 15.94 7.61
CA ARG A 327 7.29 16.74 6.48
C ARG A 327 7.97 16.35 5.16
N ALA A 328 9.27 16.05 5.20
CA ALA A 328 9.99 15.55 4.02
C ALA A 328 9.44 14.19 3.56
N ASP A 329 9.15 13.28 4.50
CA ASP A 329 8.54 11.98 4.19
C ASP A 329 7.11 12.12 3.65
N LEU A 330 6.29 13.01 4.22
CA LEU A 330 4.97 13.34 3.69
C LEU A 330 5.06 13.94 2.28
N GLY A 331 6.04 14.79 2.00
CA GLY A 331 6.31 15.30 0.65
C GLY A 331 6.74 14.19 -0.32
N ALA A 332 7.59 13.27 0.11
CA ALA A 332 8.01 12.12 -0.68
C ALA A 332 6.83 11.19 -0.99
N THR A 333 5.97 10.89 -0.01
CA THR A 333 4.77 10.08 -0.22
C THR A 333 3.76 10.76 -1.14
N GLN A 334 3.58 12.08 -1.08
CA GLN A 334 2.77 12.84 -2.04
C GLN A 334 3.29 12.68 -3.48
N ASN A 335 4.61 12.78 -3.69
CA ASN A 335 5.22 12.55 -5.00
C ASN A 335 5.03 11.10 -5.48
N ARG A 336 5.14 10.13 -4.57
CA ARG A 336 4.83 8.72 -4.88
C ARG A 336 3.38 8.55 -5.30
N PHE A 337 2.41 9.12 -4.58
CA PHE A 337 1.00 9.09 -4.97
C PHE A 337 0.77 9.71 -6.35
N GLN A 338 1.38 10.86 -6.65
CA GLN A 338 1.22 11.51 -7.96
C GLN A 338 1.78 10.65 -9.11
N SER A 339 2.97 10.08 -8.93
CA SER A 339 3.56 9.16 -9.92
C SER A 339 2.70 7.91 -10.10
N THR A 340 2.18 7.35 -9.02
CA THR A 340 1.29 6.19 -9.05
C THR A 340 -0.02 6.53 -9.76
N ILE A 341 -0.65 7.67 -9.49
CA ILE A 341 -1.89 8.10 -10.16
C ILE A 341 -1.68 8.19 -11.68
N ASN A 342 -0.57 8.79 -12.11
CA ASN A 342 -0.21 8.89 -13.53
C ASN A 342 -0.03 7.49 -14.16
N ASN A 343 0.66 6.59 -13.47
CA ASN A 343 0.85 5.21 -13.93
C ASN A 343 -0.48 4.44 -14.01
N LEU A 344 -1.32 4.52 -12.97
CA LEU A 344 -2.66 3.91 -12.95
C LEU A 344 -3.54 4.46 -14.07
N GLY A 345 -3.41 5.75 -14.38
CA GLY A 345 -4.10 6.38 -15.50
C GLY A 345 -3.71 5.74 -16.83
N ASN A 346 -2.42 5.60 -17.09
CA ASN A 346 -1.90 4.96 -18.29
C ASN A 346 -2.34 3.49 -18.39
N ILE A 347 -2.31 2.74 -17.28
CA ILE A 347 -2.73 1.33 -17.26
C ILE A 347 -4.24 1.22 -17.52
N SER A 348 -5.05 2.05 -16.86
CA SER A 348 -6.51 2.09 -17.02
C SER A 348 -6.90 2.44 -18.45
N GLU A 349 -6.23 3.42 -19.07
CA GLU A 349 -6.44 3.80 -20.47
C GLU A 349 -6.06 2.65 -21.41
N ASN A 350 -4.86 2.08 -21.26
CA ASN A 350 -4.42 0.95 -22.09
C ASN A 350 -5.35 -0.27 -21.95
N MET A 351 -5.82 -0.55 -20.74
CA MET A 351 -6.77 -1.64 -20.48
C MET A 351 -8.13 -1.36 -21.10
N SER A 352 -8.61 -0.11 -21.05
CA SER A 352 -9.85 0.31 -21.71
C SER A 352 -9.75 0.21 -23.23
N VAL A 353 -8.63 0.61 -23.83
CA VAL A 353 -8.37 0.45 -25.26
C VAL A 353 -8.30 -1.03 -25.66
N ALA A 354 -7.62 -1.86 -24.87
CA ALA A 354 -7.54 -3.29 -25.11
C ALA A 354 -8.92 -3.96 -25.01
N LYS A 355 -9.74 -3.57 -24.02
CA LYS A 355 -11.14 -4.00 -23.89
C LYS A 355 -11.95 -3.60 -25.12
N GLY A 356 -11.83 -2.35 -25.59
CA GLY A 356 -12.53 -1.86 -26.78
C GLY A 356 -12.19 -2.68 -28.04
N ARG A 357 -10.91 -3.03 -28.25
CA ARG A 357 -10.51 -3.92 -29.36
C ARG A 357 -11.14 -5.31 -29.31
N ILE A 358 -11.52 -5.79 -28.12
CA ILE A 358 -12.17 -7.09 -27.92
C ILE A 358 -13.69 -6.96 -28.09
N MET A 359 -14.28 -5.95 -27.46
CA MET A 359 -15.73 -5.83 -27.29
C MET A 359 -16.42 -4.98 -28.35
N ASP A 360 -15.76 -3.93 -28.85
CA ASP A 360 -16.41 -2.93 -29.71
C ASP A 360 -16.57 -3.48 -31.14
N ALA A 361 -17.67 -3.08 -31.78
CA ALA A 361 -17.94 -3.39 -33.19
C ALA A 361 -17.38 -2.30 -34.10
N ASP A 362 -16.78 -2.71 -35.22
CA ASP A 362 -16.51 -1.79 -36.32
C ASP A 362 -17.82 -1.49 -37.07
N ILE A 363 -18.36 -0.30 -36.85
CA ILE A 363 -19.64 0.14 -37.41
C ILE A 363 -19.62 0.18 -38.94
N ALA A 364 -18.48 0.47 -39.57
CA ALA A 364 -18.38 0.49 -41.02
C ALA A 364 -18.53 -0.92 -41.60
N ALA A 365 -17.83 -1.90 -41.01
CA ALA A 365 -17.96 -3.30 -41.39
C ALA A 365 -19.37 -3.86 -41.11
N GLU A 366 -19.95 -3.52 -39.95
CA GLU A 366 -21.29 -4.01 -39.57
C GLU A 366 -22.39 -3.39 -40.45
N SER A 367 -22.27 -2.11 -40.83
CA SER A 367 -23.19 -1.45 -41.77
C SER A 367 -23.14 -2.09 -43.16
N ALA A 368 -21.94 -2.44 -43.65
CA ALA A 368 -21.79 -3.14 -44.92
C ALA A 368 -22.41 -4.55 -44.88
N ASN A 369 -22.21 -5.29 -43.78
CA ASN A 369 -22.81 -6.60 -43.57
C ASN A 369 -24.35 -6.53 -43.47
N MET A 370 -24.88 -5.55 -42.74
CA MET A 370 -26.32 -5.31 -42.65
C MET A 370 -26.92 -5.04 -44.04
N THR A 371 -26.31 -4.15 -44.82
CA THR A 371 -26.78 -3.87 -46.19
C THR A 371 -26.72 -5.14 -47.06
N LYS A 372 -25.63 -5.92 -47.00
CA LYS A 372 -25.50 -7.19 -47.72
C LYS A 372 -26.61 -8.18 -47.34
N GLN A 373 -26.89 -8.33 -46.04
CA GLN A 373 -27.91 -9.26 -45.53
C GLN A 373 -29.34 -8.77 -45.88
N ASN A 374 -29.59 -7.47 -45.85
CA ASN A 374 -30.84 -6.87 -46.35
C ASN A 374 -31.06 -7.15 -47.84
N THR A 375 -30.03 -6.97 -48.67
CA THR A 375 -30.10 -7.30 -50.10
C THR A 375 -30.31 -8.79 -50.33
N MET A 376 -29.60 -9.66 -49.59
CA MET A 376 -29.79 -11.12 -49.67
C MET A 376 -31.18 -11.56 -49.24
N MET A 377 -31.78 -10.92 -48.24
CA MET A 377 -33.14 -11.19 -47.80
C MET A 377 -34.16 -10.82 -48.88
N GLN A 378 -34.03 -9.65 -49.51
CA GLN A 378 -34.89 -9.23 -50.62
C GLN A 378 -34.76 -10.18 -51.83
N ALA A 379 -33.53 -10.58 -52.17
CA ALA A 379 -33.26 -11.57 -53.21
C ALA A 379 -33.80 -12.97 -52.85
N GLY A 380 -33.69 -13.38 -51.59
CA GLY A 380 -34.20 -14.65 -51.09
C GLY A 380 -35.73 -14.73 -51.17
N ILE A 381 -36.44 -13.64 -50.87
CA ILE A 381 -37.90 -13.54 -51.00
C ILE A 381 -38.32 -13.66 -52.48
N THR A 382 -37.59 -13.01 -53.39
CA THR A 382 -37.88 -13.09 -54.84
C THR A 382 -37.64 -14.50 -55.38
N VAL A 383 -36.51 -15.12 -55.04
CA VAL A 383 -36.20 -16.51 -55.43
C VAL A 383 -37.18 -17.51 -54.82
N LEU A 384 -37.60 -17.32 -53.56
CA LEU A 384 -38.62 -18.16 -52.93
C LEU A 384 -39.97 -18.03 -53.63
N SER A 385 -40.36 -16.80 -54.01
CA SER A 385 -41.60 -16.57 -54.76
C SER A 385 -41.58 -17.26 -56.14
N GLN A 386 -40.45 -17.21 -56.85
CA GLN A 386 -40.27 -17.88 -58.13
C GLN A 386 -40.18 -19.41 -58.00
N ALA A 387 -39.51 -19.92 -56.97
CA ALA A 387 -39.44 -21.34 -56.66
C ALA A 387 -40.83 -21.92 -56.34
N ASN A 388 -41.69 -21.15 -55.67
CA ASN A 388 -43.07 -21.55 -55.37
C ASN A 388 -43.99 -21.55 -56.61
N GLN A 389 -43.62 -20.90 -57.71
CA GLN A 389 -44.36 -20.92 -58.98
C GLN A 389 -43.97 -22.09 -59.90
N MET A 390 -42.84 -22.78 -59.65
CA MET A 390 -42.43 -23.92 -60.49
C MET A 390 -43.45 -25.09 -60.50
N PRO A 391 -44.05 -25.49 -59.36
CA PRO A 391 -45.05 -26.57 -59.35
C PRO A 391 -46.35 -26.21 -60.09
N SER A 392 -46.76 -24.94 -60.12
CA SER A 392 -47.96 -24.50 -60.84
C SER A 392 -47.76 -24.45 -62.36
N MET A 393 -46.54 -24.23 -62.84
CA MET A 393 -46.23 -24.39 -64.28
C MET A 393 -46.31 -25.86 -64.72
N VAL A 394 -46.00 -26.80 -63.83
CA VAL A 394 -46.13 -28.24 -64.11
C VAL A 394 -47.59 -28.68 -64.15
N SER A 395 -48.46 -28.14 -63.29
CA SER A 395 -49.89 -28.44 -63.35
C SER A 395 -50.58 -27.82 -64.57
N GLN A 396 -50.02 -26.76 -65.16
CA GLN A 396 -50.48 -26.24 -66.46
C GLN A 396 -50.11 -27.15 -67.64
N LEU A 397 -49.04 -27.94 -67.55
CA LEU A 397 -48.65 -28.94 -68.57
C LEU A 397 -49.46 -30.24 -68.48
N LEU A 398 -50.14 -30.48 -67.36
CA LEU A 398 -50.97 -31.67 -67.10
C LEU A 398 -52.48 -31.40 -67.34
N ARG A 399 -52.85 -30.20 -67.79
CA ARG A 399 -54.24 -29.82 -68.11
C ARG A 399 -54.52 -29.88 -69.60
#